data_AF-A0A6P0HFT4-F1
#
_entry.id   AF-A0A6P0HFT4-F1
#
_cell.length_a   1.000
_cell.length_b   1.000
_cell.length_c   1.000
_cell.angle_alpha   90.00
_cell.angle_beta   90.00
_cell.angle_gamma   90.00
#
_symmetry.space_group_name_H-M   'P 1'
#
loop_
_entity.id
_entity.type
_entity.pdbx_description
1 polymer ?
#
loop_
_entity_poly.entity_id
_entity_poly.type
_entity_poly.pdbx_seq_one_letter_code
_entity_poly.pdbx_strand_id
1 'polypeptide(L)'
;MTLTSLGMPALPPPSEPTWKQAWDAALYGSARGYLRSHPPTLLQAREDVLDLLATEDPAELVLLGSVGALTPAIARALPRAEIRFDLRAGYTGTVLAGDWLAHVPTHVVQVDADGYPRMVHVDPLSGRERLGARLAETGVPQQVGRWLQEWWPVADRGTGARAEVGTARDAAWRDVVRNLGPGGRAIALEPGHVRSTRPDRGSLRSLGPVGTEAAVIVPDGSRDIVADVALDAVADAAGSVLVDDDGPTRVVHLA
;
A
#
# COMPACT_ATOMS: atom_id res chain seq x y z
N MET A 1 21.95 -34.21 -8.45
CA MET A 1 20.52 -33.90 -8.67
C MET A 1 19.74 -35.17 -8.41
N THR A 2 18.84 -35.16 -7.42
CA THR A 2 17.98 -36.30 -7.09
C THR A 2 16.93 -36.46 -8.19
N LEU A 3 17.06 -37.52 -9.00
CA LEU A 3 16.08 -37.90 -10.01
C LEU A 3 14.89 -38.57 -9.31
N THR A 4 13.67 -38.23 -9.73
CA THR A 4 12.49 -39.01 -9.34
C THR A 4 12.58 -40.43 -9.93
N SER A 5 11.77 -41.37 -9.42
CA SER A 5 11.68 -42.77 -9.91
C SER A 5 11.42 -42.87 -11.42
N LEU A 6 10.98 -41.78 -12.07
CA LEU A 6 10.68 -41.69 -13.49
C LEU A 6 11.73 -40.90 -14.31
N GLY A 7 12.91 -40.60 -13.75
CA GLY A 7 13.98 -39.89 -14.48
C GLY A 7 13.69 -38.42 -14.78
N MET A 8 12.56 -37.88 -14.28
CA MET A 8 12.27 -36.45 -14.34
C MET A 8 13.12 -35.71 -13.31
N PRO A 9 13.74 -34.56 -13.68
CA PRO A 9 14.31 -33.67 -12.68
C PRO A 9 13.21 -33.34 -11.68
N ALA A 10 13.52 -33.45 -10.37
CA ALA A 10 12.59 -33.00 -9.35
C ALA A 10 12.18 -31.56 -9.68
N LEU A 11 10.87 -31.28 -9.66
CA LEU A 11 10.41 -29.89 -9.71
C LEU A 11 11.21 -29.13 -8.65
N PRO A 12 11.80 -27.97 -8.99
CA PRO A 12 12.42 -27.15 -7.97
C PRO A 12 11.38 -26.95 -6.86
N PRO A 13 11.77 -27.05 -5.59
CA PRO A 13 10.84 -26.79 -4.50
C PRO A 13 10.18 -25.43 -4.77
N PRO A 14 8.86 -25.27 -4.55
CA PRO A 14 8.20 -23.99 -4.76
C PRO A 14 9.00 -22.92 -4.03
N SER A 15 9.49 -21.92 -4.75
CA SER A 15 10.08 -20.76 -4.10
C SER A 15 8.97 -20.12 -3.26
N GLU A 16 9.23 -19.84 -1.98
CA GLU A 16 8.31 -19.03 -1.19
C GLU A 16 7.95 -17.76 -1.99
N PRO A 17 6.69 -17.30 -1.93
CA PRO A 17 6.28 -16.11 -2.65
C PRO A 17 7.01 -14.88 -2.12
N THR A 18 7.14 -13.86 -2.97
CA THR A 18 7.48 -12.51 -2.50
C THR A 18 6.36 -12.00 -1.58
N TRP A 19 6.68 -11.03 -0.71
CA TRP A 19 5.65 -10.36 0.12
C TRP A 19 4.44 -9.90 -0.69
N LYS A 20 4.66 -9.26 -1.85
CA LYS A 20 3.58 -8.79 -2.71
C LYS A 20 2.64 -9.93 -3.12
N GLN A 21 3.20 -11.07 -3.53
CA GLN A 21 2.41 -12.23 -3.98
C GLN A 21 1.63 -12.87 -2.83
N ALA A 22 2.25 -13.03 -1.66
CA ALA A 22 1.59 -13.58 -0.49
C ALA A 22 0.45 -12.68 -0.01
N TRP A 23 0.72 -11.37 0.07
CA TRP A 23 -0.27 -10.37 0.49
C TRP A 23 -1.43 -10.27 -0.50
N ASP A 24 -1.16 -10.23 -1.80
CA ASP A 24 -2.19 -10.24 -2.85
C ASP A 24 -3.09 -11.48 -2.78
N ALA A 25 -2.50 -12.66 -2.59
CA ALA A 25 -3.24 -13.90 -2.41
C ALA A 25 -4.10 -13.89 -1.13
N ALA A 26 -3.59 -13.30 -0.04
CA ALA A 26 -4.32 -13.15 1.22
C ALA A 26 -5.52 -12.19 1.10
N LEU A 27 -5.44 -11.18 0.23
CA LEU A 27 -6.54 -10.23 0.00
C LEU A 27 -7.58 -10.76 -0.99
N TYR A 28 -7.13 -11.31 -2.13
CA TYR A 28 -8.00 -11.56 -3.30
C TYR A 28 -8.17 -13.05 -3.65
N GLY A 29 -7.47 -13.95 -2.96
CA GLY A 29 -7.48 -15.40 -3.22
C GLY A 29 -8.84 -16.09 -3.01
N SER A 30 -8.92 -17.32 -3.50
CA SER A 30 -10.18 -18.07 -3.66
C SER A 30 -10.78 -18.65 -2.38
N ALA A 31 -10.07 -18.66 -1.24
CA ALA A 31 -10.54 -19.37 -0.06
C ALA A 31 -11.17 -18.47 1.03
N ARG A 32 -10.53 -17.38 1.47
CA ARG A 32 -10.98 -16.51 2.59
C ARG A 32 -10.32 -15.13 2.60
N GLY A 33 -10.34 -14.39 1.49
CA GLY A 33 -9.71 -13.06 1.44
C GLY A 33 -10.26 -12.08 2.49
N TYR A 34 -9.39 -11.39 3.23
CA TYR A 34 -9.78 -10.51 4.35
C TYR A 34 -10.80 -9.42 3.94
N LEU A 35 -10.57 -8.81 2.77
CA LEU A 35 -11.40 -7.75 2.18
C LEU A 35 -12.86 -8.17 1.93
N ARG A 36 -13.17 -9.48 2.00
CA ARG A 36 -14.52 -10.03 1.83
C ARG A 36 -15.30 -10.17 3.14
N SER A 37 -14.71 -9.86 4.30
CA SER A 37 -15.34 -10.15 5.60
C SER A 37 -15.50 -8.95 6.54
N HIS A 38 -14.64 -7.93 6.46
CA HIS A 38 -14.70 -6.75 7.34
C HIS A 38 -14.21 -5.49 6.60
N PRO A 39 -14.73 -4.29 6.92
CA PRO A 39 -14.14 -3.05 6.43
C PRO A 39 -12.68 -2.96 6.94
N PRO A 40 -11.73 -2.50 6.10
CA PRO A 40 -10.35 -2.30 6.52
C PRO A 40 -10.28 -1.41 7.76
N THR A 41 -9.29 -1.67 8.61
CA THR A 41 -9.06 -0.86 9.81
C THR A 41 -8.74 0.58 9.42
N LEU A 42 -9.49 1.54 9.99
CA LEU A 42 -9.21 2.97 9.86
C LEU A 42 -7.98 3.33 10.70
N LEU A 43 -6.97 3.91 10.06
CA LEU A 43 -5.75 4.39 10.69
C LEU A 43 -5.77 5.91 10.88
N GLN A 44 -6.53 6.62 10.04
CA GLN A 44 -6.71 8.06 10.20
C GLN A 44 -7.56 8.39 11.43
N ALA A 45 -7.25 9.51 12.07
CA ALA A 45 -8.14 10.10 13.06
C ALA A 45 -9.48 10.47 12.39
N ARG A 46 -10.58 10.16 13.08
CA ARG A 46 -11.92 10.38 12.52
C ARG A 46 -12.19 11.87 12.32
N GLU A 47 -11.76 12.67 13.28
CA GLU A 47 -11.84 14.12 13.31
C GLU A 47 -11.10 14.75 12.11
N ASP A 48 -9.87 14.33 11.84
CA ASP A 48 -9.08 14.82 10.70
C ASP A 48 -9.80 14.62 9.37
N VAL A 49 -10.43 13.45 9.18
CA VAL A 49 -11.21 13.15 7.97
C VAL A 49 -12.46 14.05 7.89
N LEU A 50 -13.18 14.24 9.00
CA LEU A 50 -14.40 15.03 9.02
C LEU A 50 -14.13 16.54 8.85
N ASP A 51 -13.07 17.06 9.47
CA ASP A 51 -12.68 18.46 9.38
C ASP A 51 -12.16 18.81 7.99
N LEU A 52 -11.39 17.91 7.36
CA LEU A 52 -11.03 18.02 5.95
C LEU A 52 -12.28 18.10 5.08
N LEU A 53 -13.21 17.17 5.24
CA LEU A 53 -14.43 17.12 4.41
C LEU A 53 -15.35 18.31 4.66
N ALA A 54 -15.42 18.84 5.87
CA ALA A 54 -16.17 20.06 6.19
C ALA A 54 -15.55 21.29 5.51
N THR A 55 -14.22 21.32 5.37
CA THR A 55 -13.50 22.38 4.66
C THR A 55 -13.70 22.28 3.14
N GLU A 56 -13.68 21.07 2.60
CA GLU A 56 -13.86 20.80 1.17
C GLU A 56 -15.33 20.93 0.71
N ASP A 57 -16.29 20.66 1.59
CA ASP A 57 -17.75 20.68 1.35
C ASP A 57 -18.20 20.11 -0.03
N PRO A 58 -17.80 18.86 -0.37
CA PRO A 58 -18.07 18.31 -1.69
C PRO A 58 -19.56 17.99 -1.89
N ALA A 59 -20.10 18.34 -3.07
CA ALA A 59 -21.45 17.94 -3.48
C ALA A 59 -21.54 16.47 -3.92
N GLU A 60 -20.49 15.94 -4.55
CA GLU A 60 -20.35 14.52 -4.89
C GLU A 60 -19.04 14.00 -4.29
N LEU A 61 -19.11 12.86 -3.59
CA LEU A 61 -17.99 12.27 -2.86
C LEU A 61 -17.86 10.77 -3.15
N VAL A 62 -16.71 10.34 -3.68
CA VAL A 62 -16.32 8.93 -3.76
C VAL A 62 -15.41 8.59 -2.60
N LEU A 63 -15.74 7.53 -1.84
CA LEU A 63 -14.92 7.03 -0.75
C LEU A 63 -14.18 5.75 -1.18
N LEU A 64 -12.86 5.74 -1.03
CA LEU A 64 -11.99 4.57 -1.25
C LEU A 64 -11.26 4.20 0.04
N GLY A 65 -11.17 2.89 0.33
CA GLY A 65 -10.44 2.38 1.51
C GLY A 65 -11.24 2.43 2.81
N SER A 66 -10.54 2.62 3.92
CA SER A 66 -11.07 2.50 5.29
C SER A 66 -12.08 3.59 5.63
N VAL A 67 -12.00 4.77 5.00
CA VAL A 67 -12.92 5.90 5.23
C VAL A 67 -14.37 5.58 4.88
N GLY A 68 -14.62 4.51 4.12
CA GLY A 68 -15.97 3.95 3.96
C GLY A 68 -16.64 3.58 5.29
N ALA A 69 -15.88 3.20 6.32
CA ALA A 69 -16.40 2.95 7.67
C ALA A 69 -16.98 4.21 8.34
N LEU A 70 -16.56 5.40 7.90
CA LEU A 70 -17.06 6.68 8.39
C LEU A 70 -18.31 7.18 7.67
N THR A 71 -18.85 6.44 6.69
CA THR A 71 -20.01 6.87 5.89
C THR A 71 -21.17 7.43 6.73
N PRO A 72 -21.61 6.79 7.84
CA PRO A 72 -22.69 7.36 8.66
C PRO A 72 -22.34 8.69 9.33
N ALA A 73 -21.06 8.92 9.66
CA ALA A 73 -20.60 10.19 10.22
C ALA A 73 -20.48 11.27 9.13
N ILE A 74 -19.93 10.91 7.98
CA ILE A 74 -19.78 11.80 6.82
C ILE A 74 -21.16 12.26 6.33
N ALA A 75 -22.14 11.35 6.18
CA ALA A 75 -23.49 11.70 5.75
C ALA A 75 -24.22 12.65 6.71
N ARG A 76 -23.87 12.64 8.01
CA ARG A 76 -24.40 13.61 8.98
C ARG A 76 -23.71 14.96 8.88
N ALA A 77 -22.40 14.98 8.64
CA ALA A 77 -21.62 16.22 8.49
C ALA A 77 -21.93 16.94 7.17
N LEU A 78 -22.13 16.17 6.09
CA LEU A 78 -22.40 16.66 4.74
C LEU A 78 -23.76 16.15 4.24
N PRO A 79 -24.88 16.66 4.77
CA PRO A 79 -26.22 16.13 4.46
C PRO A 79 -26.67 16.32 3.01
N ARG A 80 -25.93 17.11 2.22
CA ARG A 80 -26.21 17.37 0.79
C ARG A 80 -25.27 16.60 -0.15
N ALA A 81 -24.22 15.97 0.38
CA ALA A 81 -23.26 15.26 -0.44
C ALA A 81 -23.82 13.92 -0.94
N GLU A 82 -23.68 13.63 -2.22
CA GLU A 82 -23.92 12.30 -2.78
C GLU A 82 -22.69 11.42 -2.55
N ILE A 83 -22.80 10.43 -1.67
CA ILE A 83 -21.72 9.52 -1.32
C ILE A 83 -21.78 8.24 -2.17
N ARG A 84 -20.65 7.87 -2.78
CA ARG A 84 -20.49 6.70 -3.65
C ARG A 84 -19.21 5.92 -3.32
N PHE A 85 -19.13 4.69 -3.80
CA PHE A 85 -17.99 3.78 -3.59
C PHE A 85 -17.38 3.28 -4.90
N ASP A 86 -17.93 3.71 -6.04
CA ASP A 86 -17.44 3.41 -7.38
C ASP A 86 -16.89 4.69 -8.02
N LEU A 87 -15.69 4.62 -8.61
CA LEU A 87 -15.14 5.73 -9.38
C LEU A 87 -15.45 5.52 -10.86
N ARG A 88 -16.22 6.44 -11.45
CA ARG A 88 -16.54 6.42 -12.89
C ARG A 88 -15.55 7.27 -13.67
N ALA A 89 -15.32 6.94 -14.94
CA ALA A 89 -14.51 7.77 -15.82
C ALA A 89 -15.16 9.16 -16.02
N GLY A 90 -14.34 10.21 -16.02
CA GLY A 90 -14.79 11.60 -16.14
C GLY A 90 -15.45 12.14 -14.87
N TYR A 91 -15.11 11.61 -13.70
CA TYR A 91 -15.69 12.04 -12.43
C TYR A 91 -15.24 13.45 -12.04
N THR A 92 -16.19 14.37 -11.86
CA THR A 92 -15.94 15.79 -11.57
C THR A 92 -16.13 16.15 -10.10
N GLY A 93 -16.49 15.19 -9.25
CA GLY A 93 -16.60 15.37 -7.80
C GLY A 93 -15.26 15.18 -7.08
N THR A 94 -15.34 14.96 -5.77
CA THR A 94 -14.17 14.71 -4.93
C THR A 94 -14.02 13.22 -4.65
N VAL A 95 -12.83 12.67 -4.87
CA VAL A 95 -12.44 11.33 -4.42
C VAL A 95 -11.65 11.48 -3.12
N LEU A 96 -12.07 10.78 -2.06
CA LEU A 96 -11.31 10.64 -0.83
C LEU A 96 -10.86 9.19 -0.68
N ALA A 97 -9.56 8.96 -0.85
CA ALA A 97 -8.91 7.70 -0.53
C ALA A 97 -8.32 7.79 0.88
N GLY A 98 -8.83 7.00 1.81
CA GLY A 98 -8.32 6.95 3.18
C GLY A 98 -7.81 5.57 3.53
N ASP A 99 -6.54 5.48 3.91
CA ASP A 99 -5.80 4.24 4.16
C ASP A 99 -5.93 3.21 3.04
N TRP A 100 -6.18 3.65 1.81
CA TRP A 100 -6.45 2.76 0.70
C TRP A 100 -5.14 2.21 0.12
N LEU A 101 -4.19 3.10 -0.15
CA LEU A 101 -2.89 2.77 -0.72
C LEU A 101 -2.02 1.99 0.27
N ALA A 102 -2.14 2.27 1.57
CA ALA A 102 -1.44 1.52 2.62
C ALA A 102 -1.79 0.03 2.62
N HIS A 103 -3.00 -0.33 2.17
CA HIS A 103 -3.47 -1.73 2.03
C HIS A 103 -3.14 -2.35 0.66
N VAL A 104 -2.60 -1.59 -0.30
CA VAL A 104 -2.21 -2.14 -1.61
C VAL A 104 -0.94 -2.99 -1.48
N PRO A 105 -0.95 -4.27 -1.93
CA PRO A 105 0.19 -5.16 -1.82
C PRO A 105 1.47 -4.62 -2.46
N THR A 106 2.56 -4.70 -1.70
CA THR A 106 3.89 -4.22 -2.11
C THR A 106 4.97 -5.29 -2.00
N HIS A 107 6.04 -5.13 -2.78
CA HIS A 107 7.26 -5.89 -2.58
C HIS A 107 8.05 -5.29 -1.41
N VAL A 108 8.68 -6.15 -0.61
CA VAL A 108 9.63 -5.74 0.41
C VAL A 108 11.03 -6.09 -0.06
N VAL A 109 11.96 -5.17 0.15
CA VAL A 109 13.37 -5.34 -0.11
C VAL A 109 14.16 -5.15 1.17
N GLN A 110 15.22 -5.95 1.35
CA GLN A 110 16.16 -5.79 2.45
C GLN A 110 17.59 -5.84 1.93
N VAL A 111 18.47 -5.01 2.50
CA VAL A 111 19.91 -5.04 2.23
C VAL A 111 20.56 -6.21 2.96
N ASP A 112 21.27 -7.07 2.23
CA ASP A 112 21.98 -8.21 2.80
C ASP A 112 23.28 -7.82 3.53
N ALA A 113 23.97 -8.83 4.09
CA ALA A 113 25.22 -8.64 4.81
C ALA A 113 26.38 -8.15 3.92
N ASP A 114 26.27 -8.36 2.61
CA ASP A 114 27.26 -7.91 1.63
C ASP A 114 26.91 -6.52 1.04
N GLY A 115 25.83 -5.89 1.52
CA GLY A 115 25.38 -4.57 1.08
C GLY A 115 24.48 -4.57 -0.16
N TYR A 116 24.00 -5.72 -0.63
CA TYR A 116 23.13 -5.79 -1.81
C TYR A 116 21.64 -5.84 -1.43
N PRO A 117 20.79 -4.98 -2.02
CA PRO A 117 19.35 -5.10 -1.88
C PRO A 117 18.83 -6.40 -2.51
N ARG A 118 18.01 -7.13 -1.76
CA ARG A 118 17.36 -8.38 -2.16
C ARG A 118 15.87 -8.33 -1.93
N MET A 119 15.13 -9.02 -2.80
CA MET A 119 13.71 -9.28 -2.57
C MET A 119 13.53 -10.06 -1.26
N VAL A 120 12.53 -9.69 -0.47
CA VAL A 120 12.12 -10.47 0.71
C VAL A 120 10.94 -11.35 0.32
N HIS A 121 11.09 -12.64 0.63
CA HIS A 121 10.08 -13.67 0.46
C HIS A 121 9.55 -14.06 1.84
N VAL A 122 8.31 -14.53 1.89
CA VAL A 122 7.63 -14.88 3.14
C VAL A 122 6.89 -16.20 2.99
N ASP A 123 7.00 -17.05 4.00
CA ASP A 123 6.12 -18.20 4.16
C ASP A 123 4.71 -17.72 4.57
N PRO A 124 3.67 -17.90 3.75
CA PRO A 124 2.35 -17.39 4.06
C PRO A 124 1.67 -18.09 5.25
N LEU A 125 2.20 -19.23 5.72
CA LEU A 125 1.62 -19.94 6.87
C LEU A 125 2.29 -19.57 8.19
N SER A 126 3.59 -19.28 8.18
CA SER A 126 4.35 -18.99 9.40
C SER A 126 4.79 -17.54 9.52
N GLY A 127 4.75 -16.76 8.43
CA GLY A 127 5.29 -15.40 8.35
C GLY A 127 6.83 -15.35 8.37
N ARG A 128 7.51 -16.50 8.33
CA ARG A 128 8.98 -16.54 8.30
C ARG A 128 9.48 -15.94 6.98
N GLU A 129 10.43 -15.02 7.09
CA GLU A 129 11.03 -14.36 5.94
C GLU A 129 12.34 -15.02 5.50
N ARG A 130 12.65 -14.88 4.21
CA ARG A 130 13.97 -15.18 3.64
C ARG A 130 14.36 -14.13 2.60
N LEU A 131 15.67 -13.91 2.43
CA LEU A 131 16.17 -13.11 1.32
C LEU A 131 16.20 -13.94 0.03
N GLY A 132 15.67 -13.36 -1.04
CA GLY A 132 15.64 -13.91 -2.39
C GLY A 132 16.75 -13.36 -3.29
N ALA A 133 16.44 -13.25 -4.57
CA ALA A 133 17.35 -12.74 -5.60
C ALA A 133 17.73 -11.26 -5.36
N ARG A 134 18.97 -10.89 -5.73
CA ARG A 134 19.39 -9.49 -5.77
C ARG A 134 18.59 -8.74 -6.83
N LEU A 135 18.36 -7.44 -6.62
CA LEU A 135 17.58 -6.63 -7.58
C LEU A 135 18.20 -6.55 -8.99
N ALA A 136 19.51 -6.77 -9.10
CA ALA A 136 20.22 -6.80 -10.39
C ALA A 136 20.06 -8.13 -11.14
N GLU A 137 19.52 -9.17 -10.51
CA GLU A 137 19.32 -10.48 -11.14
C GLU A 137 18.07 -10.45 -12.05
N THR A 138 18.13 -11.18 -13.17
CA THR A 138 17.09 -11.19 -14.21
C THR A 138 15.74 -11.73 -13.73
N GLY A 139 15.70 -12.43 -12.61
CA GLY A 139 14.46 -12.94 -12.00
C GLY A 139 13.66 -11.89 -11.22
N VAL A 140 14.20 -10.68 -11.02
CA VAL A 140 13.51 -9.59 -10.32
C VAL A 140 12.94 -8.60 -11.34
N PRO A 141 11.67 -8.16 -11.21
CA PRO A 141 11.12 -7.15 -12.10
C PRO A 141 11.92 -5.84 -12.02
N GLN A 142 12.45 -5.36 -13.15
CA GLN A 142 13.37 -4.20 -13.18
C GLN A 142 12.75 -2.92 -12.61
N GLN A 143 11.43 -2.76 -12.70
CA GLN A 143 10.72 -1.61 -12.14
C GLN A 143 10.89 -1.49 -10.62
N VAL A 144 11.13 -2.60 -9.90
CA VAL A 144 11.41 -2.59 -8.46
C VAL A 144 12.71 -1.84 -8.18
N GLY A 145 13.78 -2.21 -8.89
CA GLY A 145 15.08 -1.56 -8.76
C GLY A 145 15.06 -0.08 -9.15
N ARG A 146 14.41 0.25 -10.27
CA ARG A 146 14.29 1.66 -10.72
C ARG A 146 13.52 2.52 -9.72
N TRP A 147 12.40 1.99 -9.20
CA TRP A 147 11.62 2.71 -8.20
C TRP A 147 12.41 2.94 -6.92
N LEU A 148 13.18 1.95 -6.45
CA LEU A 148 14.03 2.12 -5.27
C LEU A 148 15.17 3.11 -5.50
N GLN A 149 15.83 3.06 -6.66
CA GLN A 149 16.89 4.03 -6.98
C GLN A 149 16.36 5.47 -6.95
N GLU A 150 15.19 5.68 -7.55
CA GLU A 150 14.59 7.00 -7.58
C GLU A 150 14.07 7.38 -6.20
N TRP A 151 13.12 6.61 -5.67
CA TRP A 151 12.35 7.00 -4.50
C TRP A 151 13.06 6.60 -3.23
N TRP A 152 13.36 5.32 -2.99
CA TRP A 152 13.88 4.84 -1.70
C TRP A 152 15.23 4.13 -1.84
N PRO A 153 16.36 4.88 -1.88
CA PRO A 153 17.69 4.33 -2.13
C PRO A 153 18.20 3.55 -0.91
N VAL A 154 17.62 2.36 -0.69
CA VAL A 154 17.75 1.57 0.54
C VAL A 154 19.17 1.05 0.73
N ALA A 155 19.94 0.86 -0.34
CA ALA A 155 21.35 0.46 -0.27
C ALA A 155 22.19 1.45 0.55
N ASP A 156 21.90 2.75 0.43
CA ASP A 156 22.64 3.83 1.11
C ASP A 156 22.38 3.84 2.62
N ARG A 157 21.35 3.11 3.08
CA ARG A 157 20.98 2.97 4.50
C ARG A 157 21.72 1.81 5.19
N GLY A 158 22.47 1.00 4.44
CA GLY A 158 23.31 -0.06 4.97
C GLY A 158 22.60 -1.38 5.27
N THR A 159 23.37 -2.34 5.80
CA THR A 159 22.92 -3.72 6.03
C THR A 159 21.67 -3.81 6.91
N GLY A 160 20.71 -4.62 6.47
CA GLY A 160 19.44 -4.84 7.17
C GLY A 160 18.44 -3.70 7.01
N ALA A 161 18.77 -2.64 6.26
CA ALA A 161 17.79 -1.63 5.89
C ALA A 161 16.72 -2.23 4.98
N ARG A 162 15.48 -1.76 5.11
CA ARG A 162 14.31 -2.27 4.40
C ARG A 162 13.54 -1.16 3.70
N ALA A 163 12.84 -1.54 2.64
CA ALA A 163 11.97 -0.65 1.89
C ALA A 163 10.78 -1.41 1.32
N GLU A 164 9.61 -0.77 1.37
CA GLU A 164 8.40 -1.19 0.67
C GLU A 164 8.27 -0.46 -0.67
N VAL A 165 8.17 -1.22 -1.77
CA VAL A 165 8.28 -0.70 -3.13
C VAL A 165 6.94 -0.17 -3.66
N GLY A 166 6.84 1.13 -3.91
CA GLY A 166 5.57 1.81 -4.19
C GLY A 166 4.93 1.58 -5.57
N THR A 167 5.56 0.86 -6.51
CA THR A 167 5.10 0.81 -7.92
C THR A 167 3.62 0.45 -8.12
N ALA A 168 3.05 -0.41 -7.28
CA ALA A 168 1.63 -0.78 -7.37
C ALA A 168 0.70 0.34 -6.85
N ARG A 169 1.15 1.08 -5.83
CA ARG A 169 0.44 2.22 -5.24
C ARG A 169 0.46 3.41 -6.20
N ASP A 170 1.60 3.67 -6.82
CA ASP A 170 1.77 4.69 -7.86
C ASP A 170 0.84 4.43 -9.05
N ALA A 171 0.68 3.15 -9.44
CA ALA A 171 -0.27 2.77 -10.48
C ALA A 171 -1.73 2.97 -10.04
N ALA A 172 -2.08 2.51 -8.83
CA ALA A 172 -3.43 2.66 -8.28
C ALA A 172 -3.85 4.14 -8.16
N TRP A 173 -2.95 5.01 -7.71
CA TRP A 173 -3.22 6.44 -7.61
C TRP A 173 -3.35 7.10 -8.99
N ARG A 174 -2.47 6.77 -9.95
CA ARG A 174 -2.63 7.22 -11.34
C ARG A 174 -3.97 6.79 -11.94
N ASP A 175 -4.44 5.59 -11.63
CA ASP A 175 -5.73 5.11 -12.12
C ASP A 175 -6.89 5.92 -11.53
N VAL A 176 -6.82 6.33 -10.26
CA VAL A 176 -7.80 7.27 -9.67
C VAL A 176 -7.78 8.60 -10.43
N VAL A 177 -6.60 9.20 -10.57
CA VAL A 177 -6.41 10.49 -11.22
C VAL A 177 -6.88 10.46 -12.69
N ARG A 178 -6.58 9.39 -13.43
CA ARG A 178 -7.00 9.24 -14.84
C ARG A 178 -8.52 9.20 -15.02
N ASN A 179 -9.25 8.80 -13.99
CA ASN A 179 -10.71 8.76 -14.05
C ASN A 179 -11.37 10.09 -13.69
N LEU A 180 -10.61 11.11 -13.29
CA LEU A 180 -11.16 12.44 -13.04
C LEU A 180 -11.51 13.16 -14.34
N GLY A 181 -12.62 13.90 -14.32
CA GLY A 181 -12.98 14.89 -15.34
C GLY A 181 -12.52 16.29 -14.93
N PRO A 182 -12.66 17.31 -15.80
CA PRO A 182 -12.28 18.68 -15.50
C PRO A 182 -12.91 19.20 -14.20
N GLY A 183 -12.11 19.77 -13.32
CA GLY A 183 -12.55 20.25 -12.01
C GLY A 183 -12.75 19.15 -10.96
N GLY A 184 -12.55 17.88 -11.34
CA GLY A 184 -12.53 16.76 -10.40
C GLY A 184 -11.30 16.82 -9.50
N ARG A 185 -11.47 16.34 -8.26
CA ARG A 185 -10.41 16.36 -7.25
C ARG A 185 -10.21 14.97 -6.67
N ALA A 186 -8.97 14.62 -6.33
CA ALA A 186 -8.68 13.43 -5.54
C ALA A 186 -7.76 13.79 -4.38
N ILE A 187 -8.07 13.23 -3.20
CA ILE A 187 -7.31 13.42 -1.97
C ILE A 187 -7.00 12.04 -1.40
N ALA A 188 -5.73 11.77 -1.10
CA ALA A 188 -5.29 10.59 -0.38
C ALA A 188 -4.82 10.96 1.02
N LEU A 189 -5.43 10.35 2.04
CA LEU A 189 -5.00 10.35 3.43
C LEU A 189 -4.44 8.97 3.75
N GLU A 190 -3.13 8.88 3.93
CA GLU A 190 -2.44 7.61 4.09
C GLU A 190 -1.42 7.72 5.22
N PRO A 191 -1.21 6.67 6.04
CA PRO A 191 -0.01 6.60 6.84
C PRO A 191 1.19 6.56 5.89
N GLY A 192 2.17 7.42 6.12
CA GLY A 192 3.17 7.68 5.09
C GLY A 192 4.39 8.40 5.58
N HIS A 193 5.35 8.49 4.67
CA HIS A 193 6.59 9.21 4.86
C HIS A 193 7.04 9.84 3.54
N VAL A 194 7.94 10.81 3.64
CA VAL A 194 8.66 11.40 2.52
C VAL A 194 10.13 10.98 2.56
N ARG A 195 10.92 11.41 1.57
CA ARG A 195 12.33 11.00 1.47
C ARG A 195 13.19 11.19 2.73
N SER A 196 13.01 12.30 3.43
CA SER A 196 13.75 12.61 4.65
C SER A 196 13.31 11.78 5.86
N THR A 197 12.09 11.22 5.86
CA THR A 197 11.49 10.54 7.02
C THR A 197 11.31 9.03 6.82
N ARG A 198 11.84 8.46 5.73
CA ARG A 198 11.71 7.02 5.45
C ARG A 198 12.33 6.16 6.58
N PRO A 199 11.60 5.15 7.10
CA PRO A 199 12.09 4.32 8.19
C PRO A 199 13.17 3.33 7.72
N ASP A 200 14.25 3.20 8.48
CA ASP A 200 15.34 2.29 8.11
C ASP A 200 14.91 0.82 8.10
N ARG A 201 13.92 0.45 8.92
CA ARG A 201 13.43 -0.93 9.05
C ARG A 201 12.14 -1.20 8.26
N GLY A 202 11.74 -0.26 7.40
CA GLY A 202 10.42 -0.31 6.77
C GLY A 202 9.31 -0.04 7.77
N SER A 203 8.08 -0.24 7.33
CA SER A 203 6.85 0.09 8.06
C SER A 203 5.81 -1.04 8.03
N LEU A 204 6.10 -2.14 7.32
CA LEU A 204 5.22 -3.30 7.22
C LEU A 204 4.85 -3.82 8.61
N ARG A 205 3.54 -3.90 8.86
CA ARG A 205 2.98 -4.34 10.13
C ARG A 205 1.64 -5.02 9.91
N SER A 206 1.26 -5.90 10.84
CA SER A 206 -0.12 -6.38 10.94
C SER A 206 -0.88 -5.53 11.95
N LEU A 207 -2.14 -5.24 11.65
CA LEU A 207 -3.03 -4.55 12.57
C LEU A 207 -3.70 -5.59 13.49
N GLY A 208 -3.63 -5.33 14.79
CA GLY A 208 -4.23 -6.16 15.83
C GLY A 208 -4.73 -5.32 16.99
N PRO A 209 -5.38 -5.93 18.00
CA PRO A 209 -5.73 -5.22 19.22
C PRO A 209 -4.48 -4.55 19.83
N VAL A 210 -4.68 -3.34 20.35
CA VAL A 210 -3.63 -2.55 21.01
C VAL A 210 -2.86 -3.41 22.02
N GLY A 211 -1.52 -3.37 21.98
CA GLY A 211 -0.65 -4.13 22.89
C GLY A 211 -0.20 -5.51 22.38
N THR A 212 -0.48 -5.86 21.12
CA THR A 212 -0.02 -7.11 20.48
C THR A 212 1.21 -6.93 19.56
N GLU A 213 2.03 -5.90 19.83
CA GLU A 213 3.09 -5.35 18.96
C GLU A 213 4.30 -6.27 18.66
N ALA A 214 4.20 -7.58 18.85
CA ALA A 214 5.27 -8.53 18.54
C ALA A 214 4.78 -9.84 17.89
N ALA A 215 3.61 -9.83 17.24
CA ALA A 215 3.19 -10.98 16.46
C ALA A 215 3.96 -11.04 15.13
N VAL A 216 4.46 -12.23 14.78
CA VAL A 216 4.96 -12.53 13.44
C VAL A 216 3.90 -12.12 12.41
N ILE A 217 4.28 -11.37 11.38
CA ILE A 217 3.36 -10.91 10.33
C ILE A 217 3.08 -12.09 9.41
N VAL A 218 1.83 -12.58 9.39
CA VAL A 218 1.42 -13.72 8.56
C VAL A 218 0.41 -13.25 7.51
N PRO A 219 0.74 -13.30 6.21
CA PRO A 219 -0.19 -12.96 5.14
C PRO A 219 -1.13 -14.14 4.85
N ASP A 220 -1.96 -14.51 5.83
CA ASP A 220 -2.96 -15.58 5.73
C ASP A 220 -4.40 -15.05 5.63
N GLY A 221 -4.58 -13.73 5.68
CA GLY A 221 -5.88 -13.06 5.64
C GLY A 221 -6.61 -13.03 6.98
N SER A 222 -5.99 -13.45 8.08
CA SER A 222 -6.58 -13.39 9.43
C SER A 222 -6.60 -11.98 10.03
N ARG A 223 -5.71 -11.09 9.55
CA ARG A 223 -5.56 -9.70 10.00
C ARG A 223 -5.22 -8.79 8.82
N ASP A 224 -5.51 -7.51 8.99
CA ASP A 224 -5.00 -6.47 8.10
C ASP A 224 -3.47 -6.43 8.18
N ILE A 225 -2.86 -6.22 7.01
CA ILE A 225 -1.45 -5.91 6.84
C ILE A 225 -1.40 -4.57 6.13
N VAL A 226 -0.54 -3.69 6.62
CA VAL A 226 -0.32 -2.38 6.03
C VAL A 226 1.17 -2.08 5.99
N ALA A 227 1.56 -1.24 5.05
CA ALA A 227 2.85 -0.56 5.07
C ALA A 227 2.64 0.89 4.69
N ASP A 228 3.35 1.79 5.34
CA ASP A 228 3.28 3.22 5.10
C ASP A 228 3.66 3.54 3.66
N VAL A 229 3.08 4.63 3.14
CA VAL A 229 3.17 5.02 1.74
C VAL A 229 4.31 6.04 1.57
N ALA A 230 5.13 5.86 0.53
CA ALA A 230 6.04 6.90 0.06
C ALA A 230 5.21 8.00 -0.63
N LEU A 231 4.73 8.98 0.14
CA LEU A 231 3.76 9.97 -0.31
C LEU A 231 4.30 10.85 -1.44
N ASP A 232 5.60 11.16 -1.39
CA ASP A 232 6.31 11.90 -2.43
C ASP A 232 6.33 11.15 -3.77
N ALA A 233 6.56 9.83 -3.74
CA ALA A 233 6.54 8.98 -4.93
C ALA A 233 5.14 8.88 -5.55
N VAL A 234 4.12 8.66 -4.70
CA VAL A 234 2.72 8.58 -5.13
C VAL A 234 2.27 9.91 -5.74
N ALA A 235 2.66 11.03 -5.12
CA ALA A 235 2.31 12.36 -5.62
C ALA A 235 2.91 12.60 -7.01
N ASP A 236 4.22 12.38 -7.17
CA ASP A 236 4.92 12.57 -8.44
C ASP A 236 4.36 11.67 -9.55
N ALA A 237 4.05 10.41 -9.24
CA ALA A 237 3.55 9.44 -10.21
C ALA A 237 2.30 9.92 -10.97
N ALA A 238 1.46 10.76 -10.36
CA ALA A 238 0.24 11.27 -10.95
C ALA A 238 0.21 12.79 -11.15
N GLY A 239 1.35 13.49 -11.00
CA GLY A 239 1.39 14.96 -11.04
C GLY A 239 0.53 15.60 -9.95
N SER A 240 0.38 14.91 -8.82
CA SER A 240 -0.30 15.41 -7.62
C SER A 240 0.68 16.20 -6.74
N VAL A 241 0.14 16.93 -5.78
CA VAL A 241 0.92 17.70 -4.80
C VAL A 241 0.80 17.08 -3.42
N LEU A 242 1.90 17.09 -2.67
CA LEU A 242 1.86 16.81 -1.24
C LEU A 242 1.49 18.09 -0.50
N VAL A 243 0.46 18.01 0.35
CA VAL A 243 0.04 19.11 1.22
C VAL A 243 0.36 18.71 2.65
N ASP A 244 1.15 19.55 3.31
CA ASP A 244 1.62 19.40 4.69
C ASP A 244 1.41 20.75 5.40
N ASP A 245 0.17 21.01 5.80
CA ASP A 245 -0.28 22.21 6.50
C ASP A 245 -0.72 21.85 7.94
N ASP A 246 -1.51 22.70 8.60
CA ASP A 246 -1.99 22.43 9.96
C ASP A 246 -2.97 21.23 10.04
N GLY A 247 -3.39 20.69 8.90
CA GLY A 247 -4.21 19.48 8.80
C GLY A 247 -3.39 18.20 8.58
N PRO A 248 -4.04 17.05 8.36
CA PRO A 248 -3.33 15.81 8.06
C PRO A 248 -2.57 15.94 6.73
N THR A 249 -1.32 15.46 6.73
CA THR A 249 -0.51 15.35 5.51
C THR A 249 -1.25 14.50 4.47
N ARG A 250 -1.34 15.00 3.24
CA ARG A 250 -2.19 14.39 2.20
C ARG A 250 -1.66 14.61 0.80
N VAL A 251 -1.93 13.66 -0.09
CA VAL A 251 -1.67 13.82 -1.53
C VAL A 251 -2.92 14.35 -2.20
N VAL A 252 -2.82 15.42 -2.97
CA VAL A 252 -3.95 16.09 -3.62
C VAL A 252 -3.72 16.19 -5.13
N HIS A 253 -4.73 15.83 -5.92
CA HIS A 253 -4.78 16.06 -7.36
C HIS A 253 -5.99 16.94 -7.71
N LEU A 254 -5.81 17.86 -8.65
CA LEU A 254 -6.87 18.65 -9.25
C LEU A 254 -6.75 18.51 -10.78
N ALA A 255 -7.83 18.05 -11.42
CA ALA A 255 -7.89 17.76 -12.85
C ALA A 255 -8.38 18.94 -13.70
#